data_AF-A0A6F8XPJ8-F1
#
_entry.id   AF-A0A6F8XPJ8-F1
#
_cell.length_a   1.000
_cell.length_b   1.000
_cell.length_c   1.000
_cell.angle_alpha   90.00
_cell.angle_beta   90.00
_cell.angle_gamma   90.00
#
_symmetry.space_group_name_H-M   'P 1'
#
loop_
_entity.id
_entity.type
_entity.pdbx_description
1 polymer ?
#
loop_
_entity_poly.entity_id
_entity_poly.type
_entity_poly.pdbx_seq_one_letter_code
_entity_poly.pdbx_strand_id
1 'polypeptide(L)'
;MALAGALTLAAGLAVVVAAQASAAVGCRVAYTVNQWPGGFTANAAVTNLGDPLNGWRLEWSFANGQTVTQGWNGVFSQSGARVTVANQSYNASLGTNATVTPGFNGTWNGTNSAPTSFALNGVTCSGSTSPGTPSPAPTTITPTTPPPGGVAWRSSDQWGTWTNGGYTLYNNIWGSGAGSQTIWANSFSNWGVTANHPNTGGVKSYPNATRAVNRTLSSLRTLTSGFNVTVPSSGAYATAYDIWANNHAYEIMLWLNKTGPVGPLGSLQTTATVGGHTWQVYRGSNGANEVFSFIRSANTNAGSVDVLAIMNWIRSQGWFGDVTVGDVQLGYEITSSAGGLNFTTNSYSVAFS
;
A
#
# COMPACT_ATOMS: atom_id res chain seq x y z
N MET A 1 -54.24 19.71 47.98
CA MET A 1 -53.74 20.23 46.69
C MET A 1 -52.53 21.10 46.97
N ALA A 2 -51.34 20.65 46.58
CA ALA A 2 -50.20 21.46 46.09
C ALA A 2 -48.96 20.56 46.04
N LEU A 3 -48.65 20.07 44.83
CA LEU A 3 -47.34 19.48 44.50
C LEU A 3 -46.35 20.62 44.23
N ALA A 4 -45.08 20.45 44.62
CA ALA A 4 -43.96 21.18 44.03
C ALA A 4 -42.77 20.22 43.87
N GLY A 5 -42.29 20.12 42.63
CA GLY A 5 -41.36 19.10 42.15
C GLY A 5 -39.89 19.39 42.46
N ALA A 6 -39.11 18.31 42.59
CA ALA A 6 -37.67 18.35 42.75
C ALA A 6 -36.98 18.37 41.37
N LEU A 7 -36.07 19.32 41.19
CA LEU A 7 -35.23 19.48 40.01
C LEU A 7 -33.90 18.74 40.25
N THR A 8 -33.60 17.72 39.44
CA THR A 8 -32.33 16.97 39.50
C THR A 8 -31.28 17.61 38.58
N LEU A 9 -30.13 18.03 39.15
CA LEU A 9 -28.93 18.38 38.39
C LEU A 9 -28.08 17.12 38.16
N ALA A 10 -27.79 16.79 36.91
CA ALA A 10 -26.80 15.78 36.54
C ALA A 10 -25.46 16.47 36.22
N ALA A 11 -24.42 16.17 37.01
CA ALA A 11 -23.04 16.59 36.72
C ALA A 11 -22.37 15.54 35.82
N GLY A 12 -21.93 15.96 34.62
CA GLY A 12 -21.19 15.09 33.70
C GLY A 12 -19.71 14.96 34.08
N LEU A 13 -19.23 13.72 34.25
CA LEU A 13 -17.82 13.38 34.35
C LEU A 13 -17.19 13.34 32.95
N ALA A 14 -16.20 14.19 32.69
CA ALA A 14 -15.37 14.11 31.50
C ALA A 14 -14.24 13.08 31.73
N VAL A 15 -14.26 11.99 30.97
CA VAL A 15 -13.18 10.99 30.95
C VAL A 15 -12.10 11.50 30.00
N VAL A 16 -10.92 11.83 30.54
CA VAL A 16 -9.73 12.15 29.74
C VAL A 16 -9.13 10.83 29.27
N VAL A 17 -9.22 10.54 27.97
CA VAL A 17 -8.57 9.38 27.36
C VAL A 17 -7.12 9.76 27.06
N ALA A 18 -6.16 9.16 27.76
CA ALA A 18 -4.74 9.29 27.43
C ALA A 18 -4.48 8.58 26.08
N ALA A 19 -4.04 9.34 25.07
CA ALA A 19 -3.61 8.78 23.80
C ALA A 19 -2.34 7.94 24.01
N GLN A 20 -2.37 6.66 23.62
CA GLN A 20 -1.15 5.85 23.59
C GLN A 20 -0.23 6.37 22.48
N ALA A 21 1.01 6.68 22.83
CA ALA A 21 2.03 7.16 21.90
C ALA A 21 2.37 6.04 20.91
N SER A 22 2.05 6.25 19.63
CA SER A 22 2.52 5.39 18.55
C SER A 22 4.00 5.71 18.31
N ALA A 23 4.85 4.71 18.51
CA ALA A 23 6.29 4.76 18.23
C ALA A 23 6.58 5.30 16.83
N ALA A 24 7.38 6.36 16.73
CA ALA A 24 7.76 6.94 15.45
C ALA A 24 8.84 6.04 14.83
N VAL A 25 8.56 5.36 13.71
CA VAL A 25 9.62 4.64 12.98
C VAL A 25 10.08 5.53 11.83
N GLY A 26 11.23 6.16 12.00
CA GLY A 26 11.97 6.85 10.94
C GLY A 26 13.34 6.21 10.81
N CYS A 27 13.89 6.11 9.60
CA CYS A 27 15.25 5.66 9.39
C CYS A 27 15.92 6.44 8.28
N ARG A 28 17.25 6.45 8.31
CA ARG A 28 18.11 7.02 7.27
C ARG A 28 19.09 5.95 6.81
N VAL A 29 19.27 5.81 5.50
CA VAL A 29 20.26 4.89 4.94
C VAL A 29 21.29 5.67 4.13
N ALA A 30 22.56 5.46 4.45
CA ALA A 30 23.67 5.89 3.61
C ALA A 30 24.25 4.66 2.90
N TYR A 31 24.16 4.65 1.58
CA TYR A 31 24.67 3.57 0.74
C TYR A 31 25.93 4.01 0.02
N THR A 32 27.04 3.33 0.27
CA THR A 32 28.34 3.62 -0.37
C THR A 32 28.80 2.42 -1.18
N VAL A 33 29.33 2.66 -2.38
CA VAL A 33 29.81 1.62 -3.29
C VAL A 33 31.27 1.87 -3.64
N ASN A 34 32.07 0.80 -3.58
CA ASN A 34 33.36 0.71 -4.26
C ASN A 34 33.26 -0.39 -5.33
N GLN A 35 33.51 -0.07 -6.59
CA GLN A 35 33.26 -0.99 -7.70
C GLN A 35 34.46 -1.18 -8.62
N TRP A 36 34.47 -2.31 -9.32
CA TRP A 36 35.44 -2.70 -10.33
C TRP A 36 34.71 -3.43 -11.47
N PRO A 37 35.35 -3.72 -12.61
CA PRO A 37 34.70 -4.44 -13.70
C PRO A 37 34.09 -5.77 -13.22
N GLY A 38 32.77 -5.90 -13.34
CA GLY A 38 32.01 -7.11 -12.99
C GLY A 38 31.71 -7.30 -11.50
N GLY A 39 32.16 -6.42 -10.60
CA GLY A 39 31.93 -6.56 -9.16
C GLY A 39 31.93 -5.27 -8.37
N PHE A 40 31.43 -5.34 -7.14
CA PHE A 40 31.42 -4.22 -6.20
C PHE A 40 31.34 -4.69 -4.75
N THR A 41 31.82 -3.83 -3.86
CA THR A 41 31.55 -3.88 -2.43
C THR A 41 30.66 -2.70 -2.06
N ALA A 42 29.62 -2.95 -1.26
CA ALA A 42 28.74 -1.90 -0.77
C ALA A 42 28.54 -1.99 0.75
N ASN A 43 28.35 -0.83 1.37
CA ASN A 43 27.91 -0.71 2.76
C ASN A 43 26.59 0.05 2.79
N ALA A 44 25.64 -0.43 3.58
CA ALA A 44 24.36 0.23 3.84
C ALA A 44 24.28 0.61 5.31
N ALA A 45 24.72 1.82 5.66
CA ALA A 45 24.64 2.33 7.03
C ALA A 45 23.20 2.78 7.34
N VAL A 46 22.50 2.03 8.19
CA VAL A 46 21.13 2.27 8.61
C VAL A 46 21.11 2.92 9.97
N THR A 47 20.69 4.18 10.05
CA THR A 47 20.44 4.88 11.31
C THR A 47 18.96 4.76 11.66
N ASN A 48 18.64 4.19 12.82
CA ASN A 48 17.29 4.24 13.37
C ASN A 48 17.06 5.65 13.93
N LEU A 49 16.15 6.42 13.35
CA LEU A 49 15.78 7.72 13.89
C LEU A 49 14.62 7.60 14.88
N GLY A 50 13.92 6.46 14.84
CA GLY A 50 12.73 6.14 15.60
C GLY A 50 12.95 5.50 16.96
N ASP A 51 11.88 4.94 17.52
CA ASP A 51 11.93 4.20 18.77
C ASP A 51 12.93 3.02 18.69
N PRO A 52 13.56 2.63 19.81
CA PRO A 52 14.51 1.53 19.84
C PRO A 52 13.91 0.23 19.26
N LEU A 53 14.64 -0.40 18.35
CA LEU A 53 14.27 -1.67 17.74
C LEU A 53 15.01 -2.82 18.42
N ASN A 54 14.33 -3.95 18.57
CA ASN A 54 14.94 -5.23 18.95
C ASN A 54 14.65 -6.26 17.86
N GLY A 55 15.44 -6.18 16.79
CA GLY A 55 15.22 -6.85 15.52
C GLY A 55 15.05 -5.83 14.40
N TRP A 56 15.88 -5.94 13.36
CA TRP A 56 15.82 -5.07 12.19
C TRP A 56 15.93 -5.88 10.90
N ARG A 57 15.19 -5.44 9.88
CA ARG A 57 15.19 -5.99 8.53
C ARG A 57 15.30 -4.83 7.54
N LEU A 58 16.41 -4.76 6.82
CA LEU A 58 16.63 -3.78 5.76
C LEU A 58 16.24 -4.41 4.41
N GLU A 59 15.50 -3.67 3.59
CA GLU A 59 15.03 -4.14 2.29
C GLU A 59 15.26 -3.07 1.22
N TRP A 60 15.70 -3.48 0.03
CA TRP A 60 15.79 -2.63 -1.16
C TRP A 60 15.71 -3.46 -2.44
N SER A 61 15.62 -2.79 -3.58
CA SER A 61 15.67 -3.43 -4.90
C SER A 61 16.83 -2.90 -5.73
N PHE A 62 17.53 -3.80 -6.41
CA PHE A 62 18.55 -3.49 -7.40
C PHE A 62 17.95 -3.15 -8.76
N ALA A 63 18.45 -2.10 -9.40
CA ALA A 63 17.90 -1.60 -10.65
C ALA A 63 18.49 -2.29 -11.89
N ASN A 64 19.67 -2.91 -11.79
CA ASN A 64 20.47 -3.33 -12.93
C ASN A 64 20.93 -4.79 -12.83
N GLY A 65 20.10 -5.66 -12.25
CA GLY A 65 20.39 -7.10 -12.15
C GLY A 65 21.57 -7.42 -11.24
N GLN A 66 21.93 -6.52 -10.33
CA GLN A 66 23.01 -6.77 -9.38
C GLN A 66 22.69 -7.96 -8.49
N THR A 67 23.69 -8.79 -8.18
CA THR A 67 23.53 -10.00 -7.35
C THR A 67 24.45 -9.93 -6.15
N VAL A 68 23.91 -10.10 -4.95
CA VAL A 68 24.70 -10.26 -3.72
C VAL A 68 25.38 -11.63 -3.73
N THR A 69 26.70 -11.66 -3.54
CA THR A 69 27.48 -12.90 -3.50
C THR A 69 27.92 -13.28 -2.08
N GLN A 70 28.25 -12.29 -1.24
CA GLN A 70 28.67 -12.51 0.14
C GLN A 70 28.35 -11.29 1.00
N GLY A 71 27.62 -11.48 2.10
CA GLY A 71 27.28 -10.43 3.05
C GLY A 71 27.89 -10.64 4.44
N TRP A 72 28.00 -9.56 5.21
CA TRP A 72 28.41 -9.57 6.62
C TRP A 72 27.62 -8.54 7.42
N ASN A 73 27.67 -8.63 8.76
CA ASN A 73 26.89 -7.81 9.70
C ASN A 73 25.36 -7.87 9.47
N GLY A 74 24.88 -8.94 8.82
CA GLY A 74 23.47 -9.22 8.55
C GLY A 74 23.32 -10.60 7.89
N VAL A 75 22.09 -11.10 7.80
CA VAL A 75 21.72 -12.31 7.05
C VAL A 75 21.06 -11.86 5.76
N PHE A 76 21.74 -12.06 4.64
CA PHE A 76 21.30 -11.61 3.32
C PHE A 76 20.50 -12.69 2.61
N SER A 77 19.41 -12.28 1.96
CA SER A 77 18.65 -13.08 1.01
C SER A 77 18.26 -12.22 -0.17
N GLN A 78 18.30 -12.78 -1.37
CA GLN A 78 17.93 -12.08 -2.60
C GLN A 78 17.01 -12.96 -3.45
N SER A 79 15.91 -12.36 -3.93
CA SER A 79 15.01 -12.96 -4.91
C SER A 79 14.79 -11.96 -6.04
N GLY A 80 15.24 -12.32 -7.24
CA GLY A 80 15.31 -11.39 -8.37
C GLY A 80 16.09 -10.12 -7.99
N ALA A 81 15.46 -8.95 -8.16
CA ALA A 81 16.05 -7.67 -7.81
C ALA A 81 15.98 -7.34 -6.29
N ARG A 82 15.11 -8.01 -5.52
CA ARG A 82 14.81 -7.65 -4.14
C ARG A 82 15.83 -8.26 -3.19
N VAL A 83 16.50 -7.42 -2.41
CA VAL A 83 17.42 -7.82 -1.33
C VAL A 83 16.75 -7.59 0.02
N THR A 84 16.89 -8.57 0.91
CA THR A 84 16.46 -8.51 2.31
C THR A 84 17.66 -8.83 3.20
N VAL A 85 17.87 -8.01 4.22
CA VAL A 85 18.95 -8.19 5.21
C VAL A 85 18.34 -8.19 6.59
N ALA A 86 18.37 -9.33 7.28
CA ALA A 86 17.96 -9.42 8.68
C ALA A 86 19.16 -9.24 9.62
N ASN A 87 18.90 -8.79 10.85
CA ASN A 87 19.92 -8.71 11.88
C ASN A 87 20.50 -10.10 12.24
N GLN A 88 21.74 -10.10 12.71
CA GLN A 88 22.35 -11.22 13.42
C GLN A 88 21.93 -11.17 14.90
N SER A 89 22.16 -12.25 15.65
CA SER A 89 21.79 -12.32 17.07
C SER A 89 22.47 -11.24 17.92
N TYR A 90 23.71 -10.86 17.60
CA TYR A 90 24.48 -9.88 18.38
C TYR A 90 24.18 -8.41 18.04
N ASN A 91 23.53 -8.12 16.91
CA ASN A 91 23.25 -6.75 16.46
C ASN A 91 21.75 -6.45 16.28
N ALA A 92 20.90 -7.25 16.93
CA ALA A 92 19.45 -7.08 16.90
C ALA A 92 18.98 -5.76 17.51
N SER A 93 19.64 -5.31 18.58
CA SER A 93 19.30 -4.06 19.28
C SER A 93 19.80 -2.85 18.48
N LEU A 94 18.87 -1.98 18.10
CA LEU A 94 19.16 -0.74 17.38
C LEU A 94 18.39 0.40 18.05
N GLY A 95 19.03 1.05 19.02
CA GLY A 95 18.47 2.21 19.72
C GLY A 95 18.19 3.40 18.79
N THR A 96 17.47 4.39 19.31
CA THR A 96 17.27 5.67 18.62
C THR A 96 18.62 6.34 18.36
N ASN A 97 18.80 6.85 17.15
CA ASN A 97 20.04 7.37 16.55
C ASN A 97 21.21 6.38 16.46
N ALA A 98 21.03 5.12 16.86
CA ALA A 98 22.04 4.10 16.66
C ALA A 98 22.10 3.70 15.18
N THR A 99 23.28 3.26 14.75
CA THR A 99 23.53 2.86 13.36
C THR A 99 24.09 1.44 13.30
N VAL A 100 23.52 0.63 12.40
CA VAL A 100 24.12 -0.65 11.96
C VAL A 100 24.58 -0.50 10.52
N THR A 101 25.63 -1.23 10.15
CA THR A 101 26.21 -1.14 8.80
C THR A 101 26.44 -2.54 8.24
N PRO A 102 25.38 -3.21 7.75
CA PRO A 102 25.53 -4.36 6.88
C PRO A 102 26.34 -4.00 5.63
N GLY A 103 27.27 -4.87 5.26
CA GLY A 103 28.09 -4.75 4.07
C GLY A 103 28.05 -6.03 3.25
N PHE A 104 28.31 -5.92 1.95
CA PHE A 104 28.32 -7.07 1.06
C PHE A 104 29.16 -6.85 -0.19
N ASN A 105 29.60 -7.96 -0.79
CA ASN A 105 30.09 -8.04 -2.15
C ASN A 105 28.95 -8.47 -3.09
N GLY A 106 28.96 -7.93 -4.30
CA GLY A 106 28.03 -8.31 -5.35
C GLY A 106 28.64 -8.22 -6.75
N THR A 107 27.91 -8.75 -7.73
CA THR A 107 28.22 -8.68 -9.15
C THR A 107 27.23 -7.78 -9.88
N TRP A 108 27.67 -7.21 -11.00
CA TRP A 108 26.83 -6.40 -11.90
C TRP A 108 27.24 -6.67 -13.34
N ASN A 109 26.34 -6.44 -14.29
CA ASN A 109 26.62 -6.50 -15.72
C ASN A 109 26.12 -5.22 -16.41
N GLY A 110 27.00 -4.49 -17.08
CA GLY A 110 26.71 -3.20 -17.71
C GLY A 110 26.70 -2.02 -16.74
N THR A 111 25.66 -1.89 -15.92
CA THR A 111 25.45 -0.71 -15.05
C THR A 111 25.26 -1.13 -13.60
N ASN A 112 25.76 -0.32 -12.66
CA ASN A 112 25.62 -0.55 -11.22
C ASN A 112 25.04 0.68 -10.52
N SER A 113 23.77 0.99 -10.76
CA SER A 113 23.10 2.12 -10.09
C SER A 113 22.82 1.78 -8.62
N ALA A 114 23.12 2.72 -7.73
CA ALA A 114 22.79 2.57 -6.31
C ALA A 114 21.26 2.50 -6.11
N PRO A 115 20.77 1.70 -5.14
CA PRO A 115 19.37 1.72 -4.75
C PRO A 115 18.98 3.11 -4.22
N THR A 116 17.80 3.59 -4.60
CA THR A 116 17.30 4.91 -4.22
C THR A 116 16.26 4.85 -3.09
N SER A 117 15.80 3.66 -2.74
CA SER A 117 14.81 3.44 -1.68
C SER A 117 15.22 2.24 -0.82
N PHE A 118 15.08 2.43 0.49
CA PHE A 118 15.34 1.41 1.50
C PHE A 118 14.16 1.39 2.47
N ALA A 119 13.82 0.21 2.98
CA ALA A 119 12.86 0.05 4.07
C ALA A 119 13.48 -0.65 5.27
N LEU A 120 13.22 -0.15 6.47
CA LEU A 120 13.59 -0.77 7.74
C LEU A 120 12.32 -1.33 8.41
N ASN A 121 12.29 -2.65 8.65
CA ASN A 121 11.13 -3.36 9.18
C ASN A 121 9.84 -3.10 8.39
N GLY A 122 9.95 -2.92 7.07
CA GLY A 122 8.83 -2.61 6.18
C GLY A 122 8.45 -1.13 6.14
N VAL A 123 9.16 -0.24 6.85
CA VAL A 123 8.96 1.22 6.82
C VAL A 123 10.03 1.88 5.96
N THR A 124 9.63 2.59 4.91
CA THR A 124 10.57 3.31 4.05
C THR A 124 11.38 4.34 4.84
N CYS A 125 12.70 4.32 4.66
CA CYS A 125 13.60 5.28 5.28
C CYS A 125 13.48 6.64 4.61
N SER A 126 12.81 7.57 5.30
CA SER A 126 12.54 8.94 4.85
C SER A 126 13.57 9.98 5.33
N GLY A 127 14.52 9.61 6.18
CA GLY A 127 15.56 10.51 6.69
C GLY A 127 15.17 11.38 7.90
N SER A 128 13.96 11.25 8.45
CA SER A 128 13.49 11.96 9.65
C SER A 128 12.48 11.15 10.46
N THR A 129 12.37 11.40 11.76
CA THR A 129 11.24 10.93 12.59
C THR A 129 10.07 11.91 12.61
N SER A 130 8.85 11.39 12.71
CA SER A 130 7.64 12.16 12.95
C SER A 130 7.08 11.82 14.34
N PRO A 131 7.14 12.72 15.34
CA PRO A 131 6.56 12.48 16.66
C PRO A 131 5.03 12.57 16.59
N GLY A 132 4.33 11.54 17.07
CA GLY A 132 2.86 11.57 17.17
C GLY A 132 2.38 12.46 18.32
N THR A 133 1.46 13.40 18.05
CA THR A 133 0.69 14.16 19.06
C THR A 133 -0.72 14.45 18.49
N PRO A 134 -1.79 14.48 19.32
CA PRO A 134 -3.18 14.46 18.84
C PRO A 134 -3.52 15.76 18.11
N SER A 135 -4.14 15.62 16.94
CA SER A 135 -4.48 16.71 16.02
C SER A 135 -5.50 17.72 16.61
N PRO A 136 -5.17 19.01 16.74
CA PRO A 136 -6.13 20.11 16.65
C PRO A 136 -6.03 20.81 15.28
N ALA A 137 -7.01 21.67 14.99
CA ALA A 137 -7.32 22.28 13.68
C ALA A 137 -6.12 22.87 12.89
N PRO A 138 -6.19 22.89 11.54
CA PRO A 138 -5.04 23.09 10.66
C PRO A 138 -4.56 24.55 10.67
N THR A 139 -3.26 24.74 10.88
CA THR A 139 -2.55 25.97 10.50
C THR A 139 -1.40 25.64 9.55
N THR A 140 -1.33 26.45 8.51
CA THR A 140 -0.63 26.28 7.24
C THR A 140 0.89 26.14 7.38
N ILE A 141 1.46 25.05 6.84
CA ILE A 141 2.88 24.96 6.47
C ILE A 141 3.02 25.25 4.97
N THR A 142 3.94 26.16 4.65
CA THR A 142 4.11 26.78 3.34
C THR A 142 4.46 25.75 2.27
N PRO A 143 3.64 25.60 1.21
CA PRO A 143 3.95 24.76 0.07
C PRO A 143 5.07 25.40 -0.76
N THR A 144 6.10 24.63 -1.15
CA THR A 144 6.84 24.96 -2.37
C THR A 144 5.86 24.88 -3.53
N THR A 145 5.50 26.05 -4.04
CA THR A 145 4.48 26.24 -5.07
C THR A 145 4.82 25.39 -6.31
N PRO A 146 3.97 24.43 -6.71
CA PRO A 146 4.04 23.87 -8.06
C PRO A 146 3.86 25.01 -9.07
N PRO A 147 4.46 24.94 -10.27
CA PRO A 147 4.22 25.94 -11.30
C PRO A 147 2.72 26.11 -11.54
N PRO A 148 2.23 27.33 -11.87
CA PRO A 148 0.80 27.56 -12.07
C PRO A 148 0.24 26.59 -13.14
N GLY A 149 -0.64 25.68 -12.72
CA GLY A 149 -1.32 24.70 -13.60
C GLY A 149 -0.79 23.26 -13.58
N GLY A 150 0.20 22.91 -12.75
CA GLY A 150 0.76 21.55 -12.66
C GLY A 150 0.19 20.67 -11.53
N VAL A 151 0.13 19.35 -11.76
CA VAL A 151 -0.15 18.32 -10.73
C VAL A 151 0.99 18.20 -9.71
N ALA A 152 0.71 17.77 -8.48
CA ALA A 152 1.71 17.66 -7.40
C ALA A 152 2.77 16.57 -7.67
N TRP A 153 2.39 15.50 -8.36
CA TRP A 153 3.31 14.45 -8.79
C TRP A 153 2.84 13.82 -10.11
N ARG A 154 3.78 13.33 -10.92
CA ARG A 154 3.52 12.60 -12.15
C ARG A 154 4.65 11.63 -12.44
N SER A 155 4.33 10.46 -12.99
CA SER A 155 5.33 9.49 -13.43
C SER A 155 4.83 8.64 -14.60
N SER A 156 5.69 8.44 -15.58
CA SER A 156 5.50 7.44 -16.64
C SER A 156 6.31 6.16 -16.39
N ASP A 157 7.15 6.14 -15.35
CA ASP A 157 7.97 4.98 -15.01
C ASP A 157 7.12 3.79 -14.60
N GLN A 158 7.51 2.60 -15.05
CA GLN A 158 6.81 1.33 -14.79
C GLN A 158 6.43 1.14 -13.31
N TRP A 159 7.36 1.47 -12.43
CA TRP A 159 7.26 1.34 -10.97
C TRP A 159 7.26 2.68 -10.23
N GLY A 160 6.88 3.76 -10.93
CA GLY A 160 6.79 5.08 -10.33
C GLY A 160 5.92 5.06 -9.08
N THR A 161 6.41 5.65 -7.99
CA THR A 161 5.72 5.66 -6.70
C THR A 161 5.77 7.03 -6.06
N TRP A 162 4.75 7.34 -5.25
CA TRP A 162 4.66 8.58 -4.50
C TRP A 162 3.87 8.41 -3.22
N THR A 163 4.41 8.90 -2.11
CA THR A 163 3.75 8.80 -0.80
C THR A 163 3.14 10.13 -0.40
N ASN A 164 1.89 10.11 0.05
CA ASN A 164 1.18 11.29 0.52
C ASN A 164 0.09 10.89 1.53
N GLY A 165 -0.04 11.61 2.65
CA GLY A 165 -1.13 11.41 3.62
C GLY A 165 -1.28 10.00 4.22
N GLY A 166 -0.18 9.25 4.34
CA GLY A 166 -0.21 7.87 4.83
C GLY A 166 -0.62 6.83 3.78
N TYR A 167 -0.62 7.22 2.50
CA TYR A 167 -0.83 6.33 1.36
C TYR A 167 0.40 6.30 0.48
N THR A 168 0.52 5.25 -0.32
CA THR A 168 1.49 5.14 -1.40
C THR A 168 0.76 4.91 -2.71
N LEU A 169 1.01 5.78 -3.68
CA LEU A 169 0.58 5.58 -5.05
C LEU A 169 1.61 4.79 -5.81
N TYR A 170 1.14 3.93 -6.72
CA TYR A 170 1.97 3.15 -7.61
C TYR A 170 1.44 3.26 -9.04
N ASN A 171 2.34 3.48 -10.00
CA ASN A 171 1.99 3.38 -11.43
C ASN A 171 1.79 1.91 -11.84
N ASN A 172 2.59 1.00 -11.27
CA ASN A 172 2.39 -0.46 -11.26
C ASN A 172 1.99 -1.08 -12.62
N ILE A 173 2.93 -1.09 -13.57
CA ILE A 173 2.75 -1.71 -14.89
C ILE A 173 3.48 -3.05 -14.92
N TRP A 174 2.83 -4.13 -14.55
CA TRP A 174 3.48 -5.44 -14.37
C TRP A 174 3.21 -6.43 -15.50
N GLY A 175 2.11 -6.27 -16.24
CA GLY A 175 1.64 -7.23 -17.22
C GLY A 175 2.38 -7.16 -18.55
N SER A 176 2.46 -8.29 -19.23
CA SER A 176 3.16 -8.40 -20.52
C SER A 176 2.41 -7.66 -21.64
N GLY A 177 3.15 -7.10 -22.59
CA GLY A 177 2.56 -6.37 -23.72
C GLY A 177 1.83 -5.09 -23.32
N ALA A 178 2.18 -4.49 -22.17
CA ALA A 178 1.64 -3.20 -21.75
C ALA A 178 2.06 -2.09 -22.73
N GLY A 179 1.09 -1.28 -23.15
CA GLY A 179 1.35 0.01 -23.80
C GLY A 179 1.76 1.10 -22.81
N SER A 180 1.81 2.35 -23.27
CA SER A 180 2.22 3.48 -22.41
C SER A 180 1.20 3.75 -21.30
N GLN A 181 1.70 4.17 -20.14
CA GLN A 181 0.86 4.62 -19.03
C GLN A 181 1.56 5.71 -18.24
N THR A 182 0.81 6.70 -17.75
CA THR A 182 1.34 7.78 -16.92
C THR A 182 0.34 8.11 -15.82
N ILE A 183 0.79 7.97 -14.58
CA ILE A 183 0.03 8.33 -13.38
C ILE A 183 0.34 9.79 -13.00
N TRP A 184 -0.65 10.48 -12.44
CA TRP A 184 -0.54 11.81 -11.87
C TRP A 184 -1.30 11.89 -10.55
N ALA A 185 -0.91 12.80 -9.67
CA ALA A 185 -1.56 12.99 -8.39
C ALA A 185 -1.54 14.45 -7.94
N ASN A 186 -2.66 14.91 -7.39
CA ASN A 186 -2.74 16.15 -6.60
C ASN A 186 -2.65 15.82 -5.09
N SER A 187 -3.15 14.65 -4.69
CA SER A 187 -3.01 14.07 -3.35
C SER A 187 -3.18 12.56 -3.43
N PHE A 188 -3.04 11.85 -2.31
CA PHE A 188 -3.39 10.44 -2.27
C PHE A 188 -4.86 10.14 -2.60
N SER A 189 -5.73 11.12 -2.35
CA SER A 189 -7.19 11.01 -2.52
C SER A 189 -7.62 11.49 -3.91
N ASN A 190 -6.81 12.31 -4.57
CA ASN A 190 -7.09 12.88 -5.88
C ASN A 190 -5.94 12.62 -6.84
N TRP A 191 -6.11 11.63 -7.71
CA TRP A 191 -5.09 11.14 -8.63
C TRP A 191 -5.73 10.50 -9.84
N GLY A 192 -4.94 10.21 -10.86
CA GLY A 192 -5.45 9.53 -12.03
C GLY A 192 -4.34 8.98 -12.90
N VAL A 193 -4.75 8.29 -13.95
CA VAL A 193 -3.84 7.64 -14.88
C VAL A 193 -4.37 7.76 -16.30
N THR A 194 -3.48 8.09 -17.22
CA THR A 194 -3.70 7.96 -18.66
C THR A 194 -2.98 6.70 -19.12
N ALA A 195 -3.70 5.73 -19.69
CA ALA A 195 -3.15 4.48 -20.17
C ALA A 195 -3.56 4.22 -21.62
N ASN A 196 -2.63 3.76 -22.45
CA ASN A 196 -2.86 3.34 -23.83
C ASN A 196 -2.42 1.88 -24.02
N HIS A 197 -3.05 0.97 -23.28
CA HIS A 197 -2.74 -0.45 -23.38
C HIS A 197 -3.45 -1.08 -24.58
N PRO A 198 -2.76 -1.93 -25.37
CA PRO A 198 -3.34 -2.53 -26.57
C PRO A 198 -4.50 -3.46 -26.22
N ASN A 199 -5.39 -3.71 -27.19
CA ASN A 199 -6.53 -4.60 -27.01
C ASN A 199 -6.12 -6.08 -27.13
N THR A 200 -5.33 -6.54 -26.17
CA THR A 200 -4.88 -7.92 -26.02
C THR A 200 -5.32 -8.45 -24.65
N GLY A 201 -5.42 -9.77 -24.51
CA GLY A 201 -5.79 -10.40 -23.23
C GLY A 201 -4.78 -10.14 -22.11
N GLY A 202 -5.19 -10.42 -20.87
CA GLY A 202 -4.38 -10.29 -19.66
C GLY A 202 -4.30 -8.85 -19.12
N VAL A 203 -4.32 -8.72 -17.80
CA VAL A 203 -4.16 -7.43 -17.12
C VAL A 203 -2.74 -6.89 -17.39
N LYS A 204 -2.64 -5.59 -17.69
CA LYS A 204 -1.38 -4.91 -18.01
C LYS A 204 -0.83 -4.11 -16.84
N SER A 205 -1.70 -3.54 -16.03
CA SER A 205 -1.31 -2.68 -14.93
C SER A 205 -2.38 -2.67 -13.85
N TYR A 206 -1.95 -2.30 -12.63
CA TYR A 206 -2.83 -1.98 -11.52
C TYR A 206 -2.36 -0.70 -10.81
N PRO A 207 -2.43 0.46 -11.49
CA PRO A 207 -2.17 1.74 -10.83
C PRO A 207 -3.15 1.91 -9.67
N ASN A 208 -2.62 2.20 -8.48
CA ASN A 208 -3.42 2.22 -7.26
C ASN A 208 -2.87 3.21 -6.22
N ALA A 209 -3.72 3.54 -5.25
CA ALA A 209 -3.32 4.12 -3.98
C ALA A 209 -3.50 3.06 -2.88
N THR A 210 -2.44 2.81 -2.12
CA THR A 210 -2.37 1.81 -1.04
C THR A 210 -2.39 2.48 0.33
N ARG A 211 -3.23 1.99 1.24
CA ARG A 211 -3.19 2.29 2.67
C ARG A 211 -2.82 1.05 3.47
N ALA A 212 -1.71 1.12 4.20
CA ALA A 212 -1.38 0.10 5.18
C ALA A 212 -2.32 0.17 6.40
N VAL A 213 -2.80 -1.00 6.82
CA VAL A 213 -3.64 -1.21 8.01
C VAL A 213 -2.82 -1.90 9.11
N ASN A 214 -2.19 -3.03 8.79
CA ASN A 214 -1.35 -3.83 9.71
C ASN A 214 -2.01 -4.09 11.07
N ARG A 215 -3.21 -4.66 11.05
CA ARG A 215 -3.97 -5.03 12.26
C ARG A 215 -4.57 -6.41 12.11
N THR A 216 -4.56 -7.18 13.19
CA THR A 216 -5.32 -8.43 13.25
C THR A 216 -6.80 -8.12 13.12
N LEU A 217 -7.52 -8.94 12.34
CA LEU A 217 -8.93 -8.74 12.04
C LEU A 217 -9.78 -8.62 13.31
N SER A 218 -9.53 -9.47 14.32
CA SER A 218 -10.21 -9.41 15.62
C SER A 218 -9.94 -8.15 16.44
N SER A 219 -8.85 -7.42 16.16
CA SER A 219 -8.52 -6.19 16.88
C SER A 219 -9.21 -4.95 16.30
N LEU A 220 -9.71 -5.04 15.06
CA LEU A 220 -10.35 -3.93 14.36
C LEU A 220 -11.80 -3.76 14.85
N ARG A 221 -12.13 -2.53 15.28
CA ARG A 221 -13.51 -2.11 15.55
C ARG A 221 -14.18 -1.56 14.30
N THR A 222 -13.39 -0.88 13.46
CA THR A 222 -13.84 -0.35 12.17
C THR A 222 -12.74 -0.54 11.13
N LEU A 223 -13.14 -0.81 9.89
CA LEU A 223 -12.30 -0.67 8.69
C LEU A 223 -13.24 -0.37 7.52
N THR A 224 -13.31 0.90 7.12
CA THR A 224 -14.19 1.38 6.06
C THR A 224 -13.40 2.14 5.02
N SER A 225 -13.93 2.18 3.81
CA SER A 225 -13.29 2.85 2.70
C SER A 225 -14.29 3.63 1.85
N GLY A 226 -13.98 4.87 1.51
CA GLY A 226 -14.78 5.73 0.64
C GLY A 226 -14.11 5.90 -0.72
N PHE A 227 -14.89 5.97 -1.80
CA PHE A 227 -14.38 6.19 -3.14
C PHE A 227 -15.32 7.04 -4.00
N ASN A 228 -14.73 7.81 -4.91
CA ASN A 228 -15.41 8.45 -6.03
C ASN A 228 -14.44 8.45 -7.22
N VAL A 229 -14.87 7.86 -8.34
CA VAL A 229 -14.05 7.72 -9.54
C VAL A 229 -14.79 8.22 -10.79
N THR A 230 -14.02 8.64 -11.78
CA THR A 230 -14.49 8.88 -13.14
C THR A 230 -13.67 8.00 -14.06
N VAL A 231 -14.36 7.12 -14.79
CA VAL A 231 -13.72 6.09 -15.62
C VAL A 231 -14.31 6.07 -17.03
N PRO A 232 -13.56 5.59 -18.03
CA PRO A 232 -14.00 5.58 -19.43
C PRO A 232 -15.22 4.68 -19.67
N SER A 233 -16.07 5.02 -20.63
CA SER A 233 -17.18 4.15 -21.04
C SER A 233 -16.75 2.96 -21.93
N SER A 234 -15.48 2.93 -22.36
CA SER A 234 -14.91 1.92 -23.26
C SER A 234 -13.62 1.30 -22.69
N GLY A 235 -13.07 0.29 -23.39
CA GLY A 235 -11.89 -0.47 -22.97
C GLY A 235 -12.24 -1.79 -22.29
N ALA A 236 -11.24 -2.40 -21.64
CA ALA A 236 -11.39 -3.61 -20.83
C ALA A 236 -10.69 -3.40 -19.49
N TYR A 237 -11.44 -3.18 -18.41
CA TYR A 237 -10.87 -2.92 -17.09
C TYR A 237 -11.88 -3.13 -15.96
N ALA A 238 -11.38 -3.18 -14.72
CA ALA A 238 -12.18 -3.09 -13.51
C ALA A 238 -11.63 -2.00 -12.57
N THR A 239 -12.51 -1.23 -11.93
CA THR A 239 -12.14 -0.44 -10.74
C THR A 239 -12.31 -1.36 -9.53
N ALA A 240 -11.21 -1.64 -8.84
CA ALA A 240 -11.19 -2.64 -7.80
C ALA A 240 -10.47 -2.14 -6.55
N TYR A 241 -11.05 -2.45 -5.39
CA TYR A 241 -10.26 -2.62 -4.19
C TYR A 241 -9.41 -3.87 -4.32
N ASP A 242 -8.18 -3.80 -3.83
CA ASP A 242 -7.30 -4.95 -3.64
C ASP A 242 -6.79 -4.94 -2.19
N ILE A 243 -7.22 -5.92 -1.41
CA ILE A 243 -6.96 -5.98 0.03
C ILE A 243 -6.10 -7.21 0.31
N TRP A 244 -4.94 -6.97 0.92
CA TRP A 244 -3.97 -8.02 1.21
C TRP A 244 -3.99 -8.39 2.68
N ALA A 245 -4.00 -9.69 2.97
CA ALA A 245 -3.95 -10.20 4.34
C ALA A 245 -2.94 -11.34 4.52
N ASN A 246 -2.43 -11.48 5.74
CA ASN A 246 -1.43 -12.49 6.14
C ASN A 246 -0.20 -12.53 5.22
N ASN A 247 0.51 -11.40 5.11
CA ASN A 247 1.72 -11.31 4.28
C ASN A 247 1.45 -11.79 2.83
N HIS A 248 0.37 -11.26 2.25
CA HIS A 248 -0.10 -11.55 0.89
C HIS A 248 -0.59 -12.98 0.64
N ALA A 249 -0.77 -13.82 1.67
CA ALA A 249 -1.35 -15.16 1.48
C ALA A 249 -2.80 -15.11 0.96
N TYR A 250 -3.55 -14.07 1.32
CA TYR A 250 -4.92 -13.85 0.89
C TYR A 250 -5.07 -12.51 0.17
N GLU A 251 -5.72 -12.54 -0.98
CA GLU A 251 -6.06 -11.41 -1.84
C GLU A 251 -7.58 -11.27 -1.89
N ILE A 252 -8.11 -10.12 -1.48
CA ILE A 252 -9.55 -9.85 -1.47
C ILE A 252 -9.82 -8.69 -2.41
N MET A 253 -10.38 -9.01 -3.58
CA MET A 253 -10.69 -8.03 -4.61
C MET A 253 -12.16 -7.63 -4.56
N LEU A 254 -12.47 -6.34 -4.50
CA LEU A 254 -13.85 -5.85 -4.55
C LEU A 254 -14.04 -4.99 -5.79
N TRP A 255 -14.67 -5.54 -6.84
CA TRP A 255 -14.88 -4.84 -8.11
C TRP A 255 -16.13 -3.98 -8.05
N LEU A 256 -15.93 -2.67 -8.13
CA LEU A 256 -16.97 -1.63 -7.96
C LEU A 256 -17.69 -1.32 -9.27
N ASN A 257 -16.91 -1.25 -10.35
CA ASN A 257 -17.37 -1.20 -11.72
C ASN A 257 -16.43 -2.00 -12.63
N LYS A 258 -16.96 -2.41 -13.77
CA LYS A 258 -16.16 -3.00 -14.86
C LYS A 258 -16.71 -2.59 -16.22
N THR A 259 -15.83 -2.57 -17.21
CA THR A 259 -16.17 -2.32 -18.62
C THR A 259 -15.42 -3.33 -19.49
N GLY A 260 -16.08 -3.80 -20.55
CA GLY A 260 -15.49 -4.71 -21.52
C GLY A 260 -15.29 -6.15 -21.02
N PRO A 261 -14.55 -6.98 -21.79
CA PRO A 261 -14.36 -8.40 -21.51
C PRO A 261 -13.31 -8.65 -20.41
N VAL A 262 -13.70 -8.39 -19.16
CA VAL A 262 -12.90 -8.72 -17.97
C VAL A 262 -13.67 -9.65 -17.03
N GLY A 263 -12.95 -10.52 -16.33
CA GLY A 263 -13.53 -11.48 -15.39
C GLY A 263 -12.61 -11.72 -14.18
N PRO A 264 -13.20 -12.06 -13.02
CA PRO A 264 -12.43 -12.40 -11.83
C PRO A 264 -11.66 -13.70 -12.00
N LEU A 265 -10.66 -13.89 -11.14
CA LEU A 265 -10.00 -15.16 -10.95
C LEU A 265 -10.93 -16.12 -10.17
N GLY A 266 -10.94 -17.41 -10.56
CA GLY A 266 -11.61 -18.47 -9.81
C GLY A 266 -13.03 -18.79 -10.29
N SER A 267 -13.79 -19.51 -9.45
CA SER A 267 -15.15 -19.96 -9.76
C SER A 267 -16.18 -19.32 -8.84
N LEU A 268 -17.39 -19.10 -9.36
CA LEU A 268 -18.50 -18.52 -8.60
C LEU A 268 -18.86 -19.45 -7.43
N GLN A 269 -18.88 -18.89 -6.22
CA GLN A 269 -19.25 -19.59 -5.00
C GLN A 269 -20.70 -19.29 -4.60
N THR A 270 -21.07 -18.01 -4.54
CA THR A 270 -22.38 -17.57 -4.06
C THR A 270 -22.69 -16.12 -4.45
N THR A 271 -23.87 -15.64 -4.10
CA THR A 271 -24.21 -14.21 -4.03
C THR A 271 -24.37 -13.80 -2.56
N ALA A 272 -23.74 -12.70 -2.16
CA ALA A 272 -23.78 -12.22 -0.78
C ALA A 272 -24.07 -10.70 -0.71
N THR A 273 -24.85 -10.29 0.29
CA THR A 273 -25.05 -8.88 0.63
C THR A 273 -24.30 -8.57 1.92
N VAL A 274 -23.20 -7.83 1.80
CA VAL A 274 -22.26 -7.55 2.88
C VAL A 274 -21.47 -6.29 2.55
N GLY A 275 -20.99 -5.56 3.56
CA GLY A 275 -20.16 -4.36 3.34
C GLY A 275 -20.90 -3.19 2.68
N GLY A 276 -22.24 -3.19 2.71
CA GLY A 276 -23.10 -2.17 2.09
C GLY A 276 -23.50 -2.45 0.63
N HIS A 277 -23.13 -3.61 0.08
CA HIS A 277 -23.37 -3.94 -1.33
C HIS A 277 -23.75 -5.41 -1.53
N THR A 278 -24.25 -5.73 -2.72
CA THR A 278 -24.52 -7.10 -3.16
C THR A 278 -23.49 -7.53 -4.19
N TRP A 279 -22.91 -8.72 -3.99
CA TRP A 279 -21.76 -9.23 -4.73
C TRP A 279 -22.02 -10.63 -5.23
N GLN A 280 -21.59 -10.93 -6.46
CA GLN A 280 -21.25 -12.28 -6.86
C GLN A 280 -19.85 -12.59 -6.33
N VAL A 281 -19.71 -13.63 -5.52
CA VAL A 281 -18.47 -13.96 -4.82
C VAL A 281 -17.80 -15.13 -5.52
N TYR A 282 -16.57 -14.92 -5.98
CA TYR A 282 -15.71 -15.90 -6.61
C TYR A 282 -14.54 -16.26 -5.69
N ARG A 283 -14.04 -17.48 -5.82
CA ARG A 283 -12.87 -17.96 -5.10
C ARG A 283 -11.96 -18.74 -6.03
N GLY A 284 -10.66 -18.51 -5.92
CA GLY A 284 -9.65 -19.24 -6.68
C GLY A 284 -8.25 -19.03 -6.12
N SER A 285 -7.24 -19.32 -6.92
CA SER A 285 -5.84 -19.06 -6.59
C SER A 285 -5.05 -18.68 -7.84
N ASN A 286 -4.07 -17.80 -7.68
CA ASN A 286 -3.07 -17.48 -8.72
C ASN A 286 -1.81 -18.37 -8.63
N GLY A 287 -1.83 -19.40 -7.75
CA GLY A 287 -0.71 -20.30 -7.48
C GLY A 287 0.20 -19.87 -6.32
N ALA A 288 0.22 -18.58 -5.98
CA ALA A 288 0.96 -18.05 -4.83
C ALA A 288 0.02 -17.71 -3.65
N ASN A 289 -1.15 -17.15 -3.96
CA ASN A 289 -2.09 -16.63 -3.00
C ASN A 289 -3.49 -17.21 -3.28
N GLU A 290 -4.33 -17.22 -2.25
CA GLU A 290 -5.74 -17.52 -2.38
C GLU A 290 -6.53 -16.22 -2.61
N VAL A 291 -7.38 -16.20 -3.63
CA VAL A 291 -8.04 -14.99 -4.14
C VAL A 291 -9.55 -15.09 -3.95
N PHE A 292 -10.13 -14.06 -3.34
CA PHE A 292 -11.57 -13.88 -3.20
C PHE A 292 -12.00 -12.65 -3.97
N SER A 293 -12.78 -12.82 -5.04
CA SER A 293 -13.23 -11.70 -5.87
C SER A 293 -14.74 -11.45 -5.67
N PHE A 294 -15.08 -10.28 -5.16
CA PHE A 294 -16.44 -9.81 -4.97
C PHE A 294 -16.79 -8.88 -6.13
N ILE A 295 -17.63 -9.37 -7.04
CA ILE A 295 -18.07 -8.59 -8.21
C ILE A 295 -19.43 -7.98 -7.91
N ARG A 296 -19.49 -6.66 -7.84
CA ARG A 296 -20.75 -5.97 -7.52
C ARG A 296 -21.79 -6.29 -8.58
N SER A 297 -23.01 -6.59 -8.16
CA SER A 297 -24.11 -6.96 -9.08
C SER A 297 -24.49 -5.84 -10.05
N ALA A 298 -24.23 -4.59 -9.68
CA ALA A 298 -24.38 -3.41 -10.52
C ALA A 298 -23.15 -2.51 -10.38
N ASN A 299 -22.71 -1.90 -11.48
CA ASN A 299 -21.61 -0.94 -11.47
C ASN A 299 -21.95 0.28 -10.59
N THR A 300 -20.95 0.80 -9.88
CA THR A 300 -21.00 2.11 -9.24
C THR A 300 -19.65 2.82 -9.37
N ASN A 301 -19.70 4.15 -9.40
CA ASN A 301 -18.53 5.00 -9.49
C ASN A 301 -18.27 5.79 -8.20
N ALA A 302 -19.18 5.73 -7.23
CA ALA A 302 -18.98 6.37 -5.94
C ALA A 302 -19.70 5.60 -4.83
N GLY A 303 -19.20 5.74 -3.61
CA GLY A 303 -19.81 5.15 -2.42
C GLY A 303 -18.80 4.84 -1.34
N SER A 304 -19.19 3.96 -0.44
CA SER A 304 -18.33 3.47 0.63
C SER A 304 -18.52 1.96 0.81
N VAL A 305 -17.47 1.29 1.25
CA VAL A 305 -17.46 -0.13 1.58
C VAL A 305 -17.07 -0.30 3.04
N ASP A 306 -17.84 -1.11 3.77
CA ASP A 306 -17.42 -1.63 5.07
C ASP A 306 -16.57 -2.89 4.84
N VAL A 307 -15.26 -2.68 4.81
CA VAL A 307 -14.26 -3.72 4.53
C VAL A 307 -14.16 -4.69 5.71
N LEU A 308 -14.33 -4.22 6.95
CA LEU A 308 -14.35 -5.09 8.13
C LEU A 308 -15.46 -6.13 8.03
N ALA A 309 -16.67 -5.73 7.61
CA ALA A 309 -17.79 -6.64 7.41
C ALA A 309 -17.49 -7.70 6.34
N ILE A 310 -16.84 -7.31 5.24
CA ILE A 310 -16.42 -8.26 4.18
C ILE A 310 -15.42 -9.28 4.73
N MET A 311 -14.36 -8.80 5.41
CA MET A 311 -13.33 -9.68 5.96
C MET A 311 -13.90 -10.65 7.00
N ASN A 312 -14.80 -10.19 7.88
CA ASN A 312 -15.47 -11.05 8.84
C ASN A 312 -16.44 -12.04 8.19
N TRP A 313 -17.09 -11.66 7.08
CA TRP A 313 -17.93 -12.60 6.32
C TRP A 313 -17.10 -13.72 5.70
N ILE A 314 -15.91 -13.42 5.14
CA ILE A 314 -15.01 -14.47 4.62
C ILE A 314 -14.56 -15.40 5.76
N ARG A 315 -14.20 -14.82 6.92
CA ARG A 315 -13.89 -15.60 8.13
C ARG A 315 -15.05 -16.49 8.55
N SER A 316 -16.30 -16.00 8.51
CA SER A 316 -17.47 -16.79 8.88
C SER A 316 -17.78 -17.93 7.91
N GLN A 317 -17.31 -17.85 6.66
CA GLN A 317 -17.34 -18.98 5.73
C GLN A 317 -16.28 -20.06 6.07
N GLY A 318 -15.39 -19.79 7.01
CA GLY A 318 -14.25 -20.66 7.34
C GLY A 318 -13.15 -20.66 6.28
N TRP A 319 -13.12 -19.67 5.39
CA TRP A 319 -12.15 -19.62 4.29
C TRP A 319 -10.78 -19.08 4.73
N PHE A 320 -10.75 -18.25 5.77
CA PHE A 320 -9.53 -17.95 6.51
C PHE A 320 -9.83 -17.76 8.01
N GLY A 321 -8.77 -17.74 8.82
CA GLY A 321 -8.85 -17.54 10.27
C GLY A 321 -8.83 -16.07 10.70
N ASP A 322 -8.20 -15.80 11.84
CA ASP A 322 -7.99 -14.44 12.33
C ASP A 322 -6.76 -13.80 11.66
N VAL A 323 -6.96 -13.31 10.44
CA VAL A 323 -5.88 -12.78 9.60
C VAL A 323 -5.41 -11.40 10.06
N THR A 324 -4.16 -11.06 9.74
CA THR A 324 -3.66 -9.68 9.78
C THR A 324 -3.99 -9.01 8.46
N VAL A 325 -4.84 -7.98 8.50
CA VAL A 325 -5.11 -7.11 7.35
C VAL A 325 -3.86 -6.23 7.14
N GLY A 326 -3.19 -6.43 6.01
CA GLY A 326 -1.96 -5.73 5.64
C GLY A 326 -2.30 -4.40 4.97
N ASP A 327 -2.88 -4.47 3.78
CA ASP A 327 -3.09 -3.31 2.91
C ASP A 327 -4.53 -3.24 2.41
N VAL A 328 -5.04 -2.03 2.26
CA VAL A 328 -6.26 -1.73 1.50
C VAL A 328 -5.87 -0.81 0.36
N GLN A 329 -6.04 -1.28 -0.88
CA GLN A 329 -5.68 -0.55 -2.09
C GLN A 329 -6.94 -0.24 -2.88
N LEU A 330 -6.95 0.88 -3.60
CA LEU A 330 -7.95 1.18 -4.63
C LEU A 330 -7.23 1.55 -5.92
N GLY A 331 -7.63 0.94 -7.03
CA GLY A 331 -7.01 1.18 -8.32
C GLY A 331 -7.81 0.64 -9.49
N TYR A 332 -7.13 0.52 -10.63
CA TYR A 332 -7.72 0.09 -11.90
C TYR A 332 -6.94 -1.09 -12.46
N GLU A 333 -7.55 -2.26 -12.57
CA GLU A 333 -6.95 -3.37 -13.31
C GLU A 333 -7.23 -3.18 -14.80
N ILE A 334 -6.24 -2.68 -15.54
CA ILE A 334 -6.41 -2.29 -16.94
C ILE A 334 -5.92 -3.43 -17.84
N THR A 335 -6.83 -4.08 -18.56
CA THR A 335 -6.51 -5.09 -19.58
C THR A 335 -6.29 -4.43 -20.95
N SER A 336 -7.16 -3.48 -21.32
CA SER A 336 -6.99 -2.67 -22.52
C SER A 336 -7.58 -1.26 -22.39
N SER A 337 -6.93 -0.31 -23.05
CA SER A 337 -7.29 1.11 -23.07
C SER A 337 -6.80 1.78 -24.36
N ALA A 338 -6.99 1.09 -25.48
CA ALA A 338 -6.51 1.53 -26.79
C ALA A 338 -7.07 2.91 -27.17
N GLY A 339 -6.19 3.79 -27.65
CA GLY A 339 -6.52 5.19 -27.93
C GLY A 339 -6.20 6.15 -26.79
N GLY A 340 -5.68 5.66 -25.66
CA GLY A 340 -5.30 6.50 -24.51
C GLY A 340 -6.51 6.89 -23.69
N LEU A 341 -6.90 6.05 -22.74
CA LEU A 341 -8.03 6.29 -21.85
C LEU A 341 -7.59 6.88 -20.51
N ASN A 342 -8.45 7.70 -19.92
CA ASN A 342 -8.21 8.38 -18.65
C ASN A 342 -9.07 7.80 -17.53
N PHE A 343 -8.43 7.52 -16.41
CA PHE A 343 -9.08 7.05 -15.19
C PHE A 343 -8.73 8.05 -14.08
N THR A 344 -9.73 8.50 -13.34
CA THR A 344 -9.55 9.50 -12.29
C THR A 344 -10.18 9.02 -11.00
N THR A 345 -9.42 9.03 -9.93
CA THR A 345 -9.92 8.95 -8.56
C THR A 345 -10.13 10.37 -8.07
N ASN A 346 -11.39 10.77 -7.95
CA ASN A 346 -11.79 12.09 -7.49
C ASN A 346 -11.61 12.22 -5.98
N SER A 347 -11.97 11.15 -5.25
CA SER A 347 -11.71 10.99 -3.83
C SER A 347 -11.48 9.51 -3.46
N TYR A 348 -10.60 9.28 -2.50
CA TYR A 348 -10.34 7.98 -1.88
C TYR A 348 -9.96 8.15 -0.41
N SER A 349 -10.51 7.30 0.46
CA SER A 349 -10.16 7.28 1.89
C SER A 349 -10.30 5.88 2.47
N VAL A 350 -9.54 5.61 3.51
CA VAL A 350 -9.57 4.39 4.31
C VAL A 350 -9.45 4.82 5.77
N ALA A 351 -10.40 4.39 6.59
CA ALA A 351 -10.44 4.68 8.01
C ALA A 351 -10.55 3.38 8.80
N PHE A 352 -9.79 3.27 9.89
CA PHE A 352 -9.81 2.11 10.77
C PHE A 352 -9.46 2.49 12.20
N SER A 353 -9.90 1.67 13.15
CA SER A 353 -9.72 1.87 14.59
C SER A 353 -9.59 0.56 15.34
#